data_AF-A0A8J7REQ5-F1
#
_entry.id   AF-A0A8J7REQ5-F1
#
_cell.length_a   1.000
_cell.length_b   1.000
_cell.length_c   1.000
_cell.angle_alpha   90.00
_cell.angle_beta   90.00
_cell.angle_gamma   90.00
#
_symmetry.space_group_name_H-M   'P 1'
#
loop_
_entity.id
_entity.type
_entity.pdbx_description
1 polymer ?
#
loop_
_entity_poly.entity_id
_entity_poly.type
_entity_poly.pdbx_seq_one_letter_code
_entity_poly.pdbx_strand_id
1 'polypeptide(L)'
;MEKMANLNKKAVENNDNIIKFSKMTSKILKDIINIVDEYTKDILLAENYEIEFKGFSLTDADGRLHRILSISDLDELYLNEYLKNDRITLNSAKCKNDDNDSEKDILDVYFQNRSYKLKNIDLRNLENGYVTIYLSSKKSKNYRFKKDDKYTVLHKNFNNISAEHFERVLRWKDLDSTQLDDLLKSFDVKCEELLNIISETAGIGELELYLDLFNDLEHIKNETIIENNKVVIWIHPIYLFSEINVLKGLIYYELLEYDSSLIENKYRIIFEYCKEYKLLIGKNLQVIGKLRKIADDKNDLETIEEIDKMLVELI
;
A
#
# COMPACT_ATOMS: atom_id res chain seq x y z
N MET A 1 -50.10 -17.53 -22.57
CA MET A 1 -49.18 -16.52 -23.16
C MET A 1 -49.37 -15.11 -22.58
N GLU A 2 -50.56 -14.67 -22.19
CA GLU A 2 -50.74 -13.39 -21.44
C GLU A 2 -50.30 -13.40 -19.96
N LYS A 3 -50.07 -14.57 -19.36
CA LYS A 3 -49.70 -14.68 -17.93
C LYS A 3 -48.22 -14.39 -17.62
N MET A 4 -47.30 -14.48 -18.58
CA MET A 4 -45.86 -14.27 -18.34
C MET A 4 -45.38 -12.85 -18.70
N ALA A 5 -45.93 -12.20 -19.73
CA ALA A 5 -45.67 -10.77 -19.96
C ALA A 5 -46.25 -9.89 -18.85
N ASN A 6 -47.36 -10.32 -18.22
CA ASN A 6 -47.92 -9.66 -17.04
C ASN A 6 -47.14 -9.90 -15.74
N LEU A 7 -46.23 -10.88 -15.68
CA LEU A 7 -45.41 -11.10 -14.48
C LEU A 7 -44.33 -10.02 -14.34
N ASN A 8 -43.72 -9.56 -15.45
CA ASN A 8 -42.74 -8.47 -15.40
C ASN A 8 -43.38 -7.09 -15.18
N LYS A 9 -44.58 -6.82 -15.69
CA LYS A 9 -45.28 -5.54 -15.41
C LYS A 9 -45.92 -5.49 -14.00
N LYS A 10 -46.53 -6.59 -13.51
CA LYS A 10 -47.07 -6.64 -12.14
C LYS A 10 -46.00 -6.79 -11.04
N ALA A 11 -44.79 -7.30 -11.35
CA ALA A 11 -43.70 -7.37 -10.38
C ALA A 11 -43.05 -6.01 -10.13
N VAL A 12 -43.06 -5.11 -11.13
CA VAL A 12 -42.48 -3.76 -11.03
C VAL A 12 -43.41 -2.80 -10.28
N GLU A 13 -44.73 -2.98 -10.35
CA GLU A 13 -45.70 -2.08 -9.71
C GLU A 13 -45.98 -2.37 -8.22
N ASN A 14 -45.42 -3.43 -7.60
CA ASN A 14 -45.74 -3.79 -6.21
C ASN A 14 -44.60 -4.37 -5.36
N ASN A 15 -43.32 -4.33 -5.79
CA ASN A 15 -42.21 -4.81 -4.98
C ASN A 15 -41.22 -3.69 -4.63
N ASP A 16 -41.35 -3.12 -3.43
CA ASP A 16 -40.34 -2.27 -2.78
C ASP A 16 -38.97 -2.97 -2.58
N ASN A 17 -38.88 -4.26 -2.94
CA ASN A 17 -37.73 -5.13 -2.73
C ASN A 17 -36.78 -5.24 -3.93
N ILE A 18 -36.99 -4.53 -5.04
CA ILE A 18 -36.10 -4.60 -6.23
C ILE A 18 -35.42 -3.25 -6.52
N ILE A 19 -34.20 -3.31 -7.04
CA ILE A 19 -33.35 -2.15 -7.36
C ILE A 19 -32.61 -2.39 -8.68
N LYS A 20 -32.42 -1.33 -9.48
CA LYS A 20 -31.63 -1.40 -10.73
C LYS A 20 -30.18 -1.82 -10.40
N PHE A 21 -29.61 -2.69 -11.23
CA PHE A 21 -28.25 -3.21 -11.09
C PHE A 21 -27.22 -2.08 -10.91
N SER A 22 -27.19 -1.14 -11.86
CA SER A 22 -26.26 0.01 -11.83
C SER A 22 -26.39 0.83 -10.55
N LYS A 23 -27.62 1.12 -10.13
CA LYS A 23 -27.90 1.85 -8.88
C LYS A 23 -27.43 1.07 -7.66
N MET A 24 -27.58 -0.25 -7.66
CA MET A 24 -27.19 -1.12 -6.56
C MET A 24 -25.67 -1.24 -6.44
N THR A 25 -24.98 -1.56 -7.54
CA THR A 25 -23.52 -1.71 -7.56
C THR A 25 -22.83 -0.39 -7.27
N SER A 26 -23.27 0.72 -7.87
CA SER A 26 -22.73 2.05 -7.55
C SER A 26 -22.91 2.43 -6.08
N LYS A 27 -24.04 2.07 -5.45
CA LYS A 27 -24.25 2.32 -4.01
C LYS A 27 -23.30 1.50 -3.15
N ILE A 28 -23.14 0.21 -3.46
CA ILE A 28 -22.26 -0.69 -2.71
C ILE A 28 -20.82 -0.20 -2.78
N LEU A 29 -20.33 0.11 -3.98
CA LEU A 29 -18.97 0.59 -4.18
C LEU A 29 -18.74 1.93 -3.48
N LYS A 30 -19.67 2.89 -3.58
CA LYS A 30 -19.59 4.16 -2.85
C LYS A 30 -19.60 3.98 -1.34
N ASP A 31 -20.46 3.10 -0.82
CA ASP A 31 -20.52 2.83 0.62
C ASP A 31 -19.23 2.18 1.14
N ILE A 32 -18.57 1.33 0.34
CA ILE A 32 -17.23 0.82 0.66
C ILE A 32 -16.24 1.98 0.75
N ILE A 33 -16.15 2.82 -0.28
CA ILE A 33 -15.23 3.96 -0.34
C ILE A 33 -15.45 4.95 0.82
N ASN A 34 -16.69 5.17 1.23
CA ASN A 34 -17.01 6.10 2.33
C ASN A 34 -16.68 5.56 3.74
N ILE A 35 -16.39 4.26 3.87
CA ILE A 35 -16.14 3.60 5.17
C ILE A 35 -14.65 3.43 5.46
N VAL A 36 -13.82 3.39 4.42
CA VAL A 36 -12.37 3.18 4.53
C VAL A 36 -11.64 4.48 4.85
N ASP A 37 -10.41 4.38 5.34
CA ASP A 37 -9.47 5.50 5.47
C ASP A 37 -8.99 6.02 4.09
N GLU A 38 -8.42 7.22 4.05
CA GLU A 38 -7.98 7.87 2.80
C GLU A 38 -6.91 7.06 2.06
N TYR A 39 -5.92 6.48 2.75
CA TYR A 39 -4.91 5.64 2.11
C TYR A 39 -5.53 4.42 1.40
N THR A 40 -6.43 3.71 2.07
CA THR A 40 -7.14 2.57 1.49
C THR A 40 -8.02 3.00 0.32
N LYS A 41 -8.63 4.18 0.40
CA LYS A 41 -9.44 4.76 -0.69
C LYS A 41 -8.60 5.08 -1.91
N ASP A 42 -7.43 5.69 -1.74
CA ASP A 42 -6.52 5.99 -2.86
C ASP A 42 -6.08 4.72 -3.58
N ILE A 43 -5.77 3.66 -2.81
CA ILE A 43 -5.46 2.34 -3.37
C ILE A 43 -6.64 1.77 -4.18
N LEU A 44 -7.86 1.80 -3.61
CA LEU A 44 -9.03 1.25 -4.28
C LEU A 44 -9.44 2.03 -5.54
N LEU A 45 -9.02 3.30 -5.64
CA LEU A 45 -9.25 4.15 -6.80
C LEU A 45 -8.11 4.12 -7.81
N ALA A 46 -6.94 3.60 -7.45
CA ALA A 46 -5.83 3.43 -8.37
C ALA A 46 -6.14 2.33 -9.39
N GLU A 47 -5.92 2.61 -10.68
CA GLU A 47 -6.18 1.66 -11.77
C GLU A 47 -5.18 0.49 -11.82
N ASN A 48 -4.18 0.48 -10.93
CA ASN A 48 -3.07 -0.48 -10.95
C ASN A 48 -3.37 -1.77 -10.17
N TYR A 49 -4.49 -1.85 -9.44
CA TYR A 49 -4.83 -2.99 -8.61
C TYR A 49 -6.15 -3.64 -9.00
N GLU A 50 -6.14 -4.96 -9.16
CA GLU A 50 -7.35 -5.75 -9.34
C GLU A 50 -8.11 -5.87 -8.01
N ILE A 51 -9.42 -5.62 -8.02
CA ILE A 51 -10.26 -5.75 -6.82
C ILE A 51 -10.93 -7.12 -6.82
N GLU A 52 -10.57 -7.94 -5.83
CA GLU A 52 -11.24 -9.18 -5.50
C GLU A 52 -12.29 -8.98 -4.41
N PHE A 53 -13.41 -9.69 -4.54
CA PHE A 53 -14.45 -9.75 -3.53
C PHE A 53 -14.56 -11.14 -2.91
N LYS A 54 -14.68 -11.21 -1.58
CA LYS A 54 -15.07 -12.42 -0.86
C LYS A 54 -16.40 -12.20 -0.15
N GLY A 55 -17.39 -13.04 -0.45
CA GLY A 55 -18.72 -12.97 0.17
C GLY A 55 -19.64 -11.87 -0.41
N PHE A 56 -19.23 -11.23 -1.50
CA PHE A 56 -20.10 -10.37 -2.30
C PHE A 56 -21.03 -11.22 -3.17
N SER A 57 -22.33 -10.98 -3.05
CA SER A 57 -23.30 -11.66 -3.90
C SER A 57 -24.55 -10.81 -4.11
N LEU A 58 -25.07 -10.87 -5.33
CA LEU A 58 -26.31 -10.25 -5.75
C LEU A 58 -27.39 -11.33 -5.91
N THR A 59 -28.67 -10.95 -5.86
CA THR A 59 -29.77 -11.87 -6.13
C THR A 59 -30.68 -11.27 -7.18
N ASP A 60 -30.86 -11.94 -8.30
CA ASP A 60 -31.71 -11.43 -9.38
C ASP A 60 -33.20 -11.41 -8.97
N ALA A 61 -34.03 -10.83 -9.82
CA ALA A 61 -35.48 -10.78 -9.60
C ALA A 61 -36.10 -12.19 -9.43
N ASP A 62 -35.54 -13.21 -10.11
CA ASP A 62 -35.99 -14.60 -10.07
C ASP A 62 -35.56 -15.34 -8.78
N GLY A 63 -34.71 -14.72 -7.95
CA GLY A 63 -34.21 -15.28 -6.70
C GLY A 63 -32.93 -16.11 -6.83
N ARG A 64 -32.26 -16.10 -7.98
CA ARG A 64 -30.97 -16.77 -8.18
C ARG A 64 -29.85 -15.93 -7.56
N LEU A 65 -28.94 -16.60 -6.88
CA LEU A 65 -27.80 -15.98 -6.21
C LEU A 65 -26.59 -15.95 -7.14
N HIS A 66 -26.09 -14.75 -7.43
CA HIS A 66 -24.89 -14.52 -8.21
C HIS A 66 -23.75 -14.13 -7.27
N ARG A 67 -22.67 -14.90 -7.27
CA ARG A 67 -21.46 -14.56 -6.50
C ARG A 67 -20.57 -13.70 -7.38
N ILE A 68 -20.05 -12.63 -6.81
CA ILE A 68 -19.17 -11.69 -7.48
C ILE A 68 -17.79 -11.85 -6.86
N LEU A 69 -16.80 -12.20 -7.67
CA LEU A 69 -15.41 -12.40 -7.24
C LEU A 69 -14.52 -11.23 -7.64
N SER A 70 -14.89 -10.44 -8.65
CA SER A 70 -14.11 -9.30 -9.12
C SER A 70 -15.01 -8.16 -9.61
N ILE A 71 -14.40 -7.02 -10.00
CA ILE A 71 -15.12 -5.97 -10.75
C ILE A 71 -15.54 -6.49 -12.13
N SER A 72 -14.68 -7.25 -12.82
CA SER A 72 -15.01 -7.83 -14.13
C SER A 72 -16.23 -8.74 -14.07
N ASP A 73 -16.42 -9.49 -12.99
CA ASP A 73 -17.63 -10.30 -12.78
C ASP A 73 -18.91 -9.46 -12.74
N LEU A 74 -18.84 -8.20 -12.27
CA LEU A 74 -20.00 -7.30 -12.31
C LEU A 74 -20.34 -6.91 -13.75
N ASP A 75 -19.32 -6.60 -14.55
CA ASP A 75 -19.51 -6.22 -15.94
C ASP A 75 -20.04 -7.40 -16.76
N GLU A 76 -19.50 -8.60 -16.55
CA GLU A 76 -19.99 -9.82 -17.17
C GLU A 76 -21.43 -10.15 -16.76
N LEU A 77 -21.77 -10.02 -15.47
CA LEU A 77 -23.12 -10.25 -14.99
C LEU A 77 -24.12 -9.27 -15.61
N TYR A 78 -23.74 -8.00 -15.72
CA TYR A 78 -24.55 -6.98 -16.38
C TYR A 78 -24.80 -7.35 -17.84
N LEU A 79 -23.75 -7.69 -18.59
CA LEU A 79 -23.85 -8.07 -20.00
C LEU A 79 -24.71 -9.32 -20.20
N ASN A 80 -24.53 -10.34 -19.35
CA ASN A 80 -25.27 -11.60 -19.44
C ASN A 80 -26.77 -11.42 -19.17
N GLU A 81 -27.14 -10.67 -18.14
CA GLU A 81 -28.56 -10.40 -17.85
C GLU A 81 -29.16 -9.43 -18.87
N TYR A 82 -28.39 -8.48 -19.39
CA TYR A 82 -28.80 -7.63 -20.51
C TYR A 82 -29.12 -8.46 -21.76
N LEU A 83 -28.20 -9.33 -22.20
CA LEU A 83 -28.40 -10.20 -23.37
C LEU A 83 -29.57 -11.18 -23.18
N LYS A 84 -29.77 -11.68 -21.96
CA LYS A 84 -30.91 -12.54 -21.62
C LYS A 84 -32.24 -11.79 -21.77
N ASN A 85 -32.30 -10.55 -21.27
CA ASN A 85 -33.47 -9.71 -21.42
C ASN A 85 -33.71 -9.33 -22.89
N ASP A 86 -32.67 -8.96 -23.64
CA ASP A 86 -32.76 -8.68 -25.08
C ASP A 86 -33.28 -9.86 -25.89
N ARG A 87 -32.81 -11.08 -25.61
CA ARG A 87 -33.32 -12.31 -26.26
C ARG A 87 -34.79 -12.55 -25.95
N ILE A 88 -35.25 -12.24 -24.74
CA ILE A 88 -36.66 -12.32 -24.37
C ILE A 88 -37.46 -11.27 -25.15
N THR A 89 -36.96 -10.03 -25.25
CA THR A 89 -37.60 -8.93 -25.98
C THR A 89 -37.68 -9.24 -27.48
N LEU A 90 -36.61 -9.74 -28.11
CA LEU A 90 -36.57 -10.18 -29.51
C LEU A 90 -37.50 -11.35 -29.81
N ASN A 91 -37.58 -12.33 -28.91
CA ASN A 91 -38.51 -13.46 -29.05
C ASN A 91 -39.98 -13.02 -28.86
N SER A 92 -40.24 -11.94 -28.11
CA SER A 92 -41.56 -11.32 -27.99
C SER A 92 -41.91 -10.39 -29.16
N ALA A 93 -40.91 -9.74 -29.77
CA ALA A 93 -41.04 -8.84 -30.91
C ALA A 93 -41.25 -9.60 -32.24
N LYS A 94 -40.80 -10.87 -32.34
CA LYS A 94 -41.17 -11.77 -33.46
C LYS A 94 -42.67 -12.05 -33.59
N CYS A 95 -43.53 -11.51 -32.72
CA CYS A 95 -44.99 -11.55 -32.84
C CYS A 95 -45.64 -10.21 -33.20
N LYS A 96 -44.91 -9.10 -33.34
CA LYS A 96 -45.48 -7.81 -33.81
C LYS A 96 -44.42 -6.99 -34.53
N ASN A 97 -44.54 -6.90 -35.85
CA ASN A 97 -43.90 -5.84 -36.63
C ASN A 97 -44.65 -4.55 -36.33
N ASP A 98 -43.95 -3.52 -35.89
CA ASP A 98 -44.21 -2.14 -36.31
C ASP A 98 -42.97 -1.30 -36.01
N ASP A 99 -42.52 -0.59 -37.04
CA ASP A 99 -41.42 0.34 -37.03
C ASP A 99 -41.73 1.52 -36.12
N ASN A 100 -40.84 1.82 -35.17
CA ASN A 100 -40.58 3.19 -34.73
C ASN A 100 -39.26 3.25 -33.95
N ASP A 101 -38.37 4.11 -34.44
CA ASP A 101 -37.18 4.59 -33.76
C ASP A 101 -37.55 5.20 -32.41
N SER A 102 -37.16 4.53 -31.33
CA SER A 102 -37.08 5.11 -29.99
C SER A 102 -35.69 4.83 -29.45
N GLU A 103 -35.00 5.88 -29.00
CA GLU A 103 -33.76 5.83 -28.23
C GLU A 103 -33.74 4.60 -27.33
N LYS A 104 -32.65 3.83 -27.41
CA LYS A 104 -32.43 2.60 -26.64
C LYS A 104 -32.65 2.89 -25.15
N ASP A 105 -33.85 2.60 -24.66
CA ASP A 105 -34.08 2.30 -23.26
C ASP A 105 -33.06 1.21 -22.89
N ILE A 106 -32.02 1.59 -22.16
CA ILE A 106 -31.09 0.63 -21.57
C ILE A 106 -31.96 -0.29 -20.72
N LEU A 107 -32.13 -1.55 -21.15
CA LEU A 107 -32.96 -2.51 -20.43
C LEU A 107 -32.51 -2.56 -18.97
N ASP A 108 -33.43 -2.16 -18.09
CA ASP A 108 -33.20 -2.12 -16.66
C ASP A 108 -33.07 -3.54 -16.12
N VAL A 109 -31.84 -3.95 -15.77
CA VAL A 109 -31.61 -5.21 -15.04
C VAL A 109 -31.92 -4.96 -13.56
N TYR A 110 -32.83 -5.75 -12.97
CA TYR A 110 -33.27 -5.58 -11.58
C TYR A 110 -32.79 -6.71 -10.67
N PHE A 111 -32.35 -6.33 -9.47
CA PHE A 111 -31.88 -7.22 -8.42
C PHE A 111 -32.66 -6.98 -7.12
N GLN A 112 -32.73 -7.99 -6.27
CA GLN A 112 -33.35 -7.89 -4.95
C GLN A 112 -32.49 -7.06 -3.99
N ASN A 113 -33.14 -6.30 -3.14
CA ASN A 113 -32.52 -5.60 -2.02
C ASN A 113 -31.79 -6.58 -1.08
N ARG A 114 -30.60 -6.17 -0.64
CA ARG A 114 -29.77 -6.93 0.29
C ARG A 114 -29.17 -6.01 1.35
N SER A 115 -28.85 -6.60 2.49
CA SER A 115 -28.06 -5.94 3.53
C SER A 115 -26.63 -6.44 3.47
N TYR A 116 -25.69 -5.52 3.39
CA TYR A 116 -24.25 -5.77 3.32
C TYR A 116 -23.57 -5.35 4.63
N LYS A 117 -22.54 -6.11 4.99
CA LYS A 117 -21.64 -5.78 6.11
C LYS A 117 -20.20 -5.89 5.61
N LEU A 118 -19.47 -4.78 5.63
CA LEU A 118 -18.05 -4.76 5.29
C LEU A 118 -17.26 -5.34 6.46
N LYS A 119 -16.60 -6.47 6.24
CA LYS A 119 -15.88 -7.22 7.29
C LYS A 119 -14.44 -6.79 7.44
N ASN A 120 -13.70 -6.70 6.34
CA ASN A 120 -12.34 -6.18 6.30
C ASN A 120 -11.91 -5.95 4.84
N ILE A 121 -10.79 -5.28 4.69
CA ILE A 121 -10.09 -5.10 3.41
C ILE A 121 -8.66 -5.60 3.60
N ASP A 122 -8.16 -6.38 2.66
CA ASP A 122 -6.84 -6.97 2.71
C ASP A 122 -5.95 -6.36 1.62
N LEU A 123 -4.98 -5.58 2.09
CA LEU A 123 -3.98 -4.86 1.31
C LEU A 123 -2.63 -5.59 1.35
N ARG A 124 -2.54 -6.79 1.93
CA ARG A 124 -1.27 -7.52 2.05
C ARG A 124 -0.69 -7.96 0.71
N ASN A 125 -1.52 -8.04 -0.34
CA ASN A 125 -1.13 -8.55 -1.66
C ASN A 125 -0.98 -7.46 -2.73
N LEU A 126 -0.80 -6.19 -2.34
CA LEU A 126 -0.61 -5.08 -3.30
C LEU A 126 0.55 -5.35 -4.27
N GLU A 127 1.63 -5.98 -3.80
CA GLU A 127 2.78 -6.39 -4.61
C GLU A 127 2.42 -7.38 -5.74
N ASN A 128 1.38 -8.18 -5.52
CA ASN A 128 0.85 -9.11 -6.52
C ASN A 128 -0.22 -8.45 -7.42
N GLY A 129 -0.45 -7.15 -7.26
CA GLY A 129 -1.36 -6.37 -8.10
C GLY A 129 -2.84 -6.49 -7.72
N TYR A 130 -3.20 -6.93 -6.51
CA TYR A 130 -4.61 -7.05 -6.13
C TYR A 130 -4.94 -6.69 -4.67
N VAL A 131 -6.19 -6.28 -4.47
CA VAL A 131 -6.80 -5.95 -3.17
C VAL A 131 -7.99 -6.86 -2.93
N THR A 132 -8.15 -7.40 -1.72
CA THR A 132 -9.30 -8.26 -1.40
C THR A 132 -10.27 -7.57 -0.43
N ILE A 133 -11.53 -7.42 -0.84
CA ILE A 133 -12.61 -6.85 -0.03
C ILE A 133 -13.51 -7.97 0.50
N TYR A 134 -13.62 -8.08 1.82
CA TYR A 134 -14.45 -9.09 2.47
C TYR A 134 -15.78 -8.50 2.91
N LEU A 135 -16.86 -9.08 2.39
CA LEU A 135 -18.23 -8.68 2.67
C LEU A 135 -19.01 -9.87 3.26
N SER A 136 -20.10 -9.57 3.95
CA SER A 136 -21.23 -10.50 3.99
C SER A 136 -22.46 -9.83 3.40
N SER A 137 -23.32 -10.65 2.80
CA SER A 137 -24.60 -10.19 2.29
C SER A 137 -25.72 -11.11 2.78
N LYS A 138 -26.88 -10.53 3.07
CA LYS A 138 -28.10 -11.26 3.42
C LYS A 138 -29.32 -10.61 2.76
N LYS A 139 -30.37 -11.41 2.54
CA LYS A 139 -31.64 -10.92 2.03
C LYS A 139 -32.20 -9.84 2.96
N SER A 140 -32.74 -8.76 2.39
CA SER A 140 -33.31 -7.64 3.14
C SER A 140 -34.49 -7.06 2.36
N LYS A 141 -35.43 -6.42 3.06
CA LYS A 141 -36.51 -5.68 2.39
C LYS A 141 -35.96 -4.44 1.67
N ASN A 142 -35.09 -3.70 2.36
CA ASN A 142 -34.46 -2.49 1.83
C ASN A 142 -32.93 -2.66 1.76
N TYR A 143 -32.29 -1.95 0.85
CA TYR A 143 -30.83 -1.82 0.82
C TYR A 143 -30.32 -1.27 2.15
N ARG A 144 -29.30 -1.93 2.72
CA ARG A 144 -28.58 -1.45 3.91
C ARG A 144 -27.11 -1.80 3.78
N PHE A 145 -26.23 -0.85 4.05
CA PHE A 145 -24.80 -1.10 4.15
C PHE A 145 -24.33 -0.66 5.54
N LYS A 146 -23.44 -1.44 6.16
CA LYS A 146 -22.79 -1.04 7.40
C LYS A 146 -21.40 -1.64 7.54
N LYS A 147 -20.57 -0.97 8.34
CA LYS A 147 -19.29 -1.48 8.82
C LYS A 147 -19.52 -2.60 9.84
N ASP A 148 -18.73 -3.67 9.79
CA ASP A 148 -18.69 -4.68 10.85
C ASP A 148 -18.08 -4.09 12.13
N ASP A 149 -18.55 -4.52 13.30
CA ASP A 149 -18.05 -4.07 14.60
C ASP A 149 -16.58 -4.47 14.81
N LYS A 150 -16.14 -5.56 14.13
CA LYS A 150 -14.75 -6.03 14.10
C LYS A 150 -14.03 -5.65 12.80
N TYR A 151 -14.51 -4.63 12.10
CA TYR A 151 -13.89 -4.21 10.85
C TYR A 151 -12.45 -3.77 11.06
N THR A 152 -11.56 -4.27 10.20
CA THR A 152 -10.16 -3.88 10.13
C THR A 152 -9.71 -3.78 8.68
N VAL A 153 -8.68 -2.98 8.42
CA VAL A 153 -7.89 -3.07 7.19
C VAL A 153 -6.64 -3.88 7.52
N LEU A 154 -6.43 -4.98 6.80
CA LEU A 154 -5.24 -5.82 6.90
C LEU A 154 -4.20 -5.23 5.96
N HIS A 155 -3.33 -4.40 6.50
CA HIS A 155 -2.15 -3.97 5.77
C HIS A 155 -1.15 -5.13 5.67
N LYS A 156 -0.22 -5.06 4.71
CA LYS A 156 1.00 -5.88 4.73
C LYS A 156 1.50 -5.87 6.17
N ASN A 157 1.65 -7.05 6.75
CA ASN A 157 2.12 -7.16 8.12
C ASN A 157 3.53 -6.58 8.15
N PHE A 158 3.66 -5.34 8.63
CA PHE A 158 4.90 -4.64 8.94
C PHE A 158 5.64 -5.30 10.12
N ASN A 159 5.57 -6.62 10.24
CA ASN A 159 5.97 -7.37 11.44
C ASN A 159 7.46 -7.25 11.77
N ASN A 160 8.28 -6.65 10.90
CA ASN A 160 9.72 -6.51 11.05
C ASN A 160 10.23 -5.06 10.91
N ILE A 161 9.37 -4.05 10.76
CA ILE A 161 9.79 -2.65 10.72
C ILE A 161 9.32 -1.92 11.99
N SER A 162 10.13 -1.01 12.49
CA SER A 162 9.78 -0.26 13.69
C SER A 162 8.71 0.80 13.42
N ALA A 163 8.14 1.37 14.48
CA ALA A 163 7.25 2.54 14.36
C ALA A 163 7.96 3.72 13.67
N GLU A 164 9.23 3.97 13.99
CA GLU A 164 10.02 5.04 13.36
C GLU A 164 10.20 4.81 11.85
N HIS A 165 10.50 3.57 11.44
CA HIS A 165 10.62 3.25 10.01
C HIS A 165 9.26 3.43 9.31
N PHE A 166 8.18 2.95 9.90
CA PHE A 166 6.83 3.13 9.35
C PHE A 166 6.46 4.61 9.16
N GLU A 167 6.70 5.46 10.16
CA GLU A 167 6.44 6.90 10.09
C GLU A 167 7.24 7.58 8.97
N ARG A 168 8.50 7.19 8.76
CA ARG A 168 9.30 7.71 7.64
C ARG A 168 8.81 7.27 6.28
N VAL A 169 8.30 6.04 6.17
CA VAL A 169 7.67 5.55 4.93
C VAL A 169 6.42 6.35 4.62
N LEU A 170 5.58 6.63 5.62
CA LEU A 170 4.40 7.50 5.44
C LEU A 170 4.84 8.91 5.02
N ARG A 171 5.79 9.49 5.76
CA ARG A 171 6.32 10.83 5.44
C ARG A 171 6.86 10.91 4.02
N TRP A 172 7.56 9.89 3.55
CA TRP A 172 8.04 9.82 2.16
C TRP A 172 6.88 9.79 1.16
N LYS A 173 5.85 8.97 1.41
CA LYS A 173 4.68 8.82 0.53
C LYS A 173 3.80 10.07 0.49
N ASP A 174 3.79 10.86 1.55
CA ASP A 174 2.98 12.08 1.67
C ASP A 174 3.62 13.30 1.00
N LEU A 175 4.88 13.20 0.54
CA LEU A 175 5.56 14.31 -0.14
C LEU A 175 4.96 14.55 -1.52
N ASP A 176 4.55 15.79 -1.78
CA ASP A 176 4.29 16.24 -3.14
C ASP A 176 5.60 16.47 -3.92
N SER A 177 5.51 16.63 -5.24
CA SER A 177 6.68 16.78 -6.10
C SER A 177 7.55 17.99 -5.74
N THR A 178 6.95 19.09 -5.28
CA THR A 178 7.69 20.31 -4.92
C THR A 178 8.44 20.09 -3.61
N GLN A 179 7.77 19.49 -2.63
CA GLN A 179 8.36 19.16 -1.33
C GLN A 179 9.52 18.16 -1.47
N LEU A 180 9.35 17.15 -2.33
CA LEU A 180 10.40 16.17 -2.61
C LEU A 180 11.61 16.85 -3.26
N ASP A 181 11.41 17.67 -4.29
CA ASP A 181 12.49 18.41 -4.95
C ASP A 181 13.26 19.30 -3.97
N ASP A 182 12.57 19.99 -3.08
CA ASP A 182 13.20 20.86 -2.08
C ASP A 182 13.99 20.07 -1.03
N LEU A 183 13.47 18.91 -0.60
CA LEU A 183 14.17 18.02 0.32
C LEU A 183 15.42 17.40 -0.31
N LEU A 184 15.34 16.97 -1.57
CA LEU A 184 16.48 16.42 -2.30
C LEU A 184 17.58 17.46 -2.47
N LYS A 185 17.24 18.70 -2.87
CA LYS A 185 18.21 19.80 -2.91
C LYS A 185 18.85 20.07 -1.55
N SER A 186 18.04 20.09 -0.48
CA SER A 186 18.58 20.29 0.87
C SER A 186 19.52 19.15 1.28
N PHE A 187 19.20 17.92 0.89
CA PHE A 187 20.02 16.75 1.16
C PHE A 187 21.35 16.80 0.41
N ASP A 188 21.34 17.16 -0.87
CA ASP A 188 22.55 17.28 -1.68
C ASP A 188 23.52 18.31 -1.07
N VAL A 189 23.01 19.50 -0.72
CA VAL A 189 23.82 20.55 -0.06
C VAL A 189 24.40 20.07 1.27
N LYS A 190 23.61 19.37 2.08
CA LYS A 190 24.09 18.80 3.36
C LYS A 190 25.18 17.76 3.16
N CYS A 191 25.08 16.95 2.11
CA CYS A 191 26.01 15.86 1.86
C CYS A 191 27.30 16.35 1.21
N GLU A 192 27.27 17.39 0.38
CA GLU A 192 28.48 17.89 -0.30
C GLU A 192 29.59 18.28 0.69
N GLU A 193 29.27 19.06 1.73
CA GLU A 193 30.23 19.43 2.79
C GLU A 193 30.73 18.21 3.57
N LEU A 194 29.81 17.27 3.85
CA LEU A 194 30.09 16.04 4.58
C LEU A 194 31.08 15.14 3.82
N LEU A 195 30.84 14.95 2.52
CA LEU A 195 31.63 14.09 1.65
C LEU A 195 33.05 14.62 1.49
N ASN A 196 33.23 15.93 1.32
CA ASN A 196 34.56 16.54 1.23
C ASN A 196 35.40 16.23 2.48
N ILE A 197 34.83 16.42 3.68
CA ILE A 197 35.52 16.13 4.95
C ILE A 197 35.87 14.64 5.06
N ILE A 198 34.94 13.75 4.69
CA ILE A 198 35.16 12.30 4.79
C ILE A 198 36.21 11.85 3.77
N SER A 199 36.16 12.35 2.53
CA SER A 199 37.09 12.01 1.46
C SER A 199 38.53 12.38 1.85
N GLU A 200 38.75 13.58 2.37
CA GLU A 200 40.06 14.02 2.88
C GLU A 200 40.53 13.16 4.05
N THR A 201 39.63 12.86 4.98
CA THR A 201 39.96 12.08 6.19
C THR A 201 40.29 10.62 5.88
N ALA A 202 39.60 10.02 4.92
CA ALA A 202 39.76 8.62 4.51
C ALA A 202 40.79 8.45 3.40
N GLY A 203 41.33 9.54 2.83
CA GLY A 203 42.27 9.47 1.72
C GLY A 203 41.65 8.92 0.43
N ILE A 204 40.36 9.18 0.21
CA ILE A 204 39.63 8.76 -0.99
C ILE A 204 39.73 9.88 -2.03
N GLY A 205 40.01 9.54 -3.29
CA GLY A 205 40.11 10.53 -4.35
C GLY A 205 38.76 11.12 -4.73
N GLU A 206 37.77 10.27 -4.98
CA GLU A 206 36.41 10.66 -5.35
C GLU A 206 35.40 9.87 -4.53
N LEU A 207 34.59 10.55 -3.73
CA LEU A 207 33.56 9.95 -2.89
C LEU A 207 32.20 10.55 -3.26
N GLU A 208 31.28 9.72 -3.71
CA GLU A 208 29.93 10.12 -4.09
C GLU A 208 28.89 9.40 -3.24
N LEU A 209 27.78 10.09 -2.97
CA LEU A 209 26.63 9.58 -2.24
C LEU A 209 25.36 9.84 -3.04
N TYR A 210 24.56 8.81 -3.24
CA TYR A 210 23.27 8.91 -3.92
C TYR A 210 22.16 8.32 -3.05
N LEU A 211 20.99 8.96 -3.07
CA LEU A 211 19.75 8.37 -2.57
C LEU A 211 19.18 7.46 -3.65
N ASP A 212 18.97 6.19 -3.31
CA ASP A 212 18.36 5.22 -4.23
C ASP A 212 16.82 5.35 -4.23
N LEU A 213 16.30 6.27 -5.05
CA LEU A 213 14.87 6.56 -5.16
C LEU A 213 14.01 5.36 -5.62
N PHE A 214 14.64 4.30 -6.13
CA PHE A 214 13.95 3.10 -6.64
C PHE A 214 14.00 1.94 -5.64
N ASN A 215 14.62 2.12 -4.48
CA ASN A 215 14.70 1.10 -3.46
C ASN A 215 13.33 0.78 -2.85
N ASP A 216 13.16 -0.46 -2.40
CA ASP A 216 11.97 -0.85 -1.66
C ASP A 216 11.99 -0.19 -0.28
N LEU A 217 11.09 0.78 -0.06
CA LEU A 217 10.97 1.53 1.20
C LEU A 217 10.79 0.62 2.44
N GLU A 218 10.35 -0.63 2.26
CA GLU A 218 10.18 -1.62 3.34
C GLU A 218 11.49 -2.32 3.73
N HIS A 219 12.49 -2.36 2.84
CA HIS A 219 13.72 -3.12 3.04
C HIS A 219 14.96 -2.23 2.93
N ILE A 220 15.45 -1.79 4.08
CA ILE A 220 16.65 -0.96 4.15
C ILE A 220 17.86 -1.74 3.65
N LYS A 221 18.38 -1.29 2.51
CA LYS A 221 19.61 -1.76 1.90
C LYS A 221 20.38 -0.58 1.35
N ASN A 222 21.66 -0.49 1.72
CA ASN A 222 22.62 0.39 1.09
C ASN A 222 23.55 -0.45 0.20
N GLU A 223 24.18 0.18 -0.78
CA GLU A 223 25.15 -0.47 -1.66
C GLU A 223 26.38 0.42 -1.83
N THR A 224 27.55 -0.19 -1.69
CA THR A 224 28.83 0.49 -1.93
C THR A 224 29.50 -0.10 -3.16
N ILE A 225 29.87 0.76 -4.10
CA ILE A 225 30.57 0.41 -5.33
C ILE A 225 31.95 1.04 -5.29
N ILE A 226 32.98 0.21 -5.39
CA ILE A 226 34.39 0.63 -5.33
C ILE A 226 35.02 0.42 -6.71
N GLU A 227 35.41 1.51 -7.36
CA GLU A 227 36.07 1.50 -8.66
C GLU A 227 37.35 2.33 -8.64
N ASN A 228 38.50 1.64 -8.66
CA ASN A 228 39.85 2.25 -8.64
C ASN A 228 40.07 3.21 -7.45
N ASN A 229 39.79 4.51 -7.67
CA ASN A 229 39.99 5.60 -6.71
C ASN A 229 38.68 6.38 -6.43
N LYS A 230 37.55 5.80 -6.86
CA LYS A 230 36.21 6.31 -6.70
C LYS A 230 35.40 5.34 -5.85
N VAL A 231 34.69 5.88 -4.87
CA VAL A 231 33.72 5.14 -4.06
C VAL A 231 32.36 5.79 -4.22
N VAL A 232 31.37 5.00 -4.62
CA VAL A 232 29.99 5.44 -4.78
C VAL A 232 29.13 4.69 -3.77
N ILE A 233 28.41 5.42 -2.92
CA ILE A 233 27.53 4.86 -1.91
C ILE A 233 26.09 5.20 -2.28
N TRP A 234 25.27 4.18 -2.48
CA TRP A 234 23.83 4.29 -2.65
C TRP A 234 23.16 4.02 -1.30
N ILE A 235 22.41 4.99 -0.79
CA ILE A 235 21.74 4.87 0.50
C ILE A 235 20.23 4.81 0.33
N HIS A 236 19.60 4.09 1.26
CA HIS A 236 18.16 3.92 1.26
C HIS A 236 17.40 5.27 1.47
N PRO A 237 16.28 5.52 0.76
CA PRO A 237 15.53 6.78 0.79
C PRO A 237 15.15 7.33 2.17
N ILE A 238 14.87 6.47 3.14
CA ILE A 238 14.43 6.90 4.47
C ILE A 238 15.49 7.70 5.24
N TYR A 239 16.76 7.58 4.84
CA TYR A 239 17.85 8.36 5.42
C TYR A 239 17.82 9.83 4.98
N LEU A 240 16.94 10.20 4.03
CA LEU A 240 16.59 11.60 3.74
C LEU A 240 16.11 12.35 5.00
N PHE A 241 15.50 11.63 5.95
CA PHE A 241 14.98 12.21 7.19
C PHE A 241 15.97 12.14 8.37
N SER A 242 17.17 11.64 8.15
CA SER A 242 18.18 11.47 9.20
C SER A 242 18.93 12.77 9.49
N GLU A 243 19.42 12.87 10.72
CA GLU A 243 20.31 13.94 11.13
C GLU A 243 21.70 13.77 10.49
N ILE A 244 22.41 14.89 10.33
CA ILE A 244 23.71 14.91 9.63
C ILE A 244 24.77 14.00 10.28
N ASN A 245 24.73 13.87 11.62
CA ASN A 245 25.66 12.99 12.35
C ASN A 245 25.40 11.52 12.05
N VAL A 246 24.16 11.13 11.78
CA VAL A 246 23.81 9.76 11.41
C VAL A 246 24.25 9.49 9.98
N LEU A 247 24.02 10.42 9.05
CA LEU A 247 24.54 10.30 7.69
C LEU A 247 26.07 10.14 7.69
N LYS A 248 26.77 10.91 8.54
CA LYS A 248 28.22 10.75 8.74
C LYS A 248 28.59 9.35 9.21
N GLY A 249 27.86 8.81 10.18
CA GLY A 249 28.05 7.46 10.71
C GLY A 249 27.79 6.38 9.68
N LEU A 250 26.74 6.54 8.89
CA LEU A 250 26.36 5.66 7.80
C LEU A 250 27.49 5.59 6.78
N ILE A 251 27.97 6.74 6.30
CA ILE A 251 29.03 6.77 5.28
C ILE A 251 30.31 6.11 5.81
N TYR A 252 30.75 6.42 7.05
CA TYR A 252 31.91 5.73 7.61
C TYR A 252 31.70 4.24 7.81
N TYR A 253 30.48 3.79 8.09
CA TYR A 253 30.13 2.38 8.19
C TYR A 253 30.26 1.66 6.84
N GLU A 254 29.70 2.25 5.77
CA GLU A 254 29.80 1.72 4.41
C GLU A 254 31.26 1.72 3.91
N LEU A 255 32.04 2.74 4.25
CA LEU A 255 33.47 2.82 3.94
C LEU A 255 34.34 1.79 4.68
N LEU A 256 33.81 1.03 5.64
CA LEU A 256 34.56 -0.08 6.26
C LEU A 256 34.85 -1.20 5.25
N GLU A 257 34.09 -1.32 4.17
CA GLU A 257 34.40 -2.24 3.07
C GLU A 257 35.63 -1.78 2.27
N TYR A 258 35.85 -0.47 2.18
CA TYR A 258 37.01 0.13 1.52
C TYR A 258 38.24 0.15 2.43
N ASP A 259 38.10 0.67 3.66
CA ASP A 259 39.17 0.71 4.66
C ASP A 259 38.64 0.38 6.06
N SER A 260 38.84 -0.89 6.45
CA SER A 260 38.43 -1.39 7.76
C SER A 260 39.11 -0.69 8.94
N SER A 261 40.25 0.00 8.74
CA SER A 261 40.98 0.69 9.81
C SER A 261 40.25 1.96 10.30
N LEU A 262 39.33 2.49 9.50
CA LEU A 262 38.52 3.67 9.85
C LEU A 262 37.71 3.43 11.14
N ILE A 263 37.32 2.20 11.42
CA ILE A 263 36.53 1.85 12.61
C ILE A 263 37.22 2.29 13.91
N GLU A 264 38.54 2.18 13.99
CA GLU A 264 39.30 2.52 15.20
C GLU A 264 39.14 3.99 15.56
N ASN A 265 39.21 4.87 14.57
CA ASN A 265 39.20 6.31 14.78
C ASN A 265 37.80 6.93 14.66
N LYS A 266 36.84 6.19 14.11
CA LYS A 266 35.48 6.69 13.82
C LYS A 266 34.38 5.95 14.58
N TYR A 267 34.72 5.05 15.52
CA TYR A 267 33.75 4.21 16.22
C TYR A 267 32.57 4.97 16.83
N ARG A 268 32.77 6.14 17.47
CA ARG A 268 31.68 6.97 18.01
C ARG A 268 30.73 7.49 16.93
N ILE A 269 31.27 7.88 15.79
CA ILE A 269 30.48 8.41 14.67
C ILE A 269 29.68 7.26 14.03
N ILE A 270 30.30 6.10 13.84
CA ILE A 270 29.62 4.88 13.36
C ILE A 270 28.54 4.42 14.36
N PHE A 271 28.76 4.63 15.65
CA PHE A 271 27.79 4.28 16.68
C PHE A 271 26.49 5.11 16.61
N GLU A 272 26.55 6.40 16.24
CA GLU A 272 25.35 7.20 15.96
C GLU A 272 24.45 6.55 14.90
N TYR A 273 25.07 6.03 13.83
CA TYR A 273 24.34 5.27 12.82
C TYR A 273 23.77 3.95 13.36
N CYS A 274 24.51 3.24 14.21
CA CYS A 274 24.01 2.01 14.83
C CYS A 274 22.76 2.25 15.68
N LYS A 275 22.71 3.38 16.42
CA LYS A 275 21.54 3.79 17.20
C LYS A 275 20.32 3.98 16.30
N GLU A 276 20.47 4.72 15.21
CA GLU A 276 19.37 4.96 14.29
C GLU A 276 18.95 3.69 13.51
N TYR A 277 19.91 2.86 13.10
CA TYR A 277 19.62 1.58 12.46
C TYR A 277 18.80 0.66 13.38
N LYS A 278 19.16 0.58 14.67
CA LYS A 278 18.36 -0.16 15.66
C LYS A 278 16.97 0.45 15.80
N LEU A 279 16.84 1.78 15.84
CA LEU A 279 15.54 2.44 15.91
C LEU A 279 14.68 2.12 14.70
N LEU A 280 15.23 1.98 13.50
CA LEU A 280 14.50 1.69 12.27
C LEU A 280 14.14 0.19 12.11
N ILE A 281 15.06 -0.72 12.45
CA ILE A 281 14.93 -2.16 12.14
C ILE A 281 14.63 -3.01 13.38
N GLY A 282 14.84 -2.48 14.58
CA GLY A 282 14.76 -3.24 15.84
C GLY A 282 15.91 -4.23 16.02
N LYS A 283 16.92 -4.20 15.15
CA LYS A 283 18.09 -5.10 15.17
C LYS A 283 19.38 -4.30 15.22
N ASN A 284 20.40 -4.87 15.84
CA ASN A 284 21.73 -4.27 15.87
C ASN A 284 22.53 -4.66 14.62
N LEU A 285 23.33 -3.73 14.12
CA LEU A 285 24.37 -4.04 13.14
C LEU A 285 25.45 -4.94 13.75
N GLN A 286 26.01 -5.84 12.94
CA GLN A 286 27.05 -6.77 13.38
C GLN A 286 28.31 -6.07 13.91
N VAL A 287 28.55 -4.83 13.49
CA VAL A 287 29.72 -4.03 13.90
C VAL A 287 29.69 -3.64 15.38
N ILE A 288 28.52 -3.67 16.04
CA ILE A 288 28.36 -3.15 17.42
C ILE A 288 29.32 -3.79 18.43
N GLY A 289 29.59 -5.09 18.29
CA GLY A 289 30.52 -5.80 19.16
C GLY A 289 31.97 -5.31 19.00
N LYS A 290 32.37 -4.94 17.78
CA LYS A 290 33.67 -4.32 17.51
C LYS A 290 33.75 -2.92 18.10
N LEU A 291 32.70 -2.11 17.94
CA LEU A 291 32.65 -0.76 18.52
C LEU A 291 32.78 -0.79 20.04
N ARG A 292 32.09 -1.73 20.70
CA ARG A 292 32.19 -1.93 22.15
C ARG A 292 33.61 -2.24 22.60
N LYS A 293 34.29 -3.14 21.88
CA LYS A 293 35.68 -3.51 22.18
C LYS A 293 36.63 -2.32 22.02
N ILE A 294 36.48 -1.55 20.95
CA ILE A 294 37.29 -0.34 20.71
C ILE A 294 37.05 0.69 21.82
N ALA A 295 35.81 0.87 22.27
CA ALA A 295 35.48 1.76 23.37
C ALA A 295 36.14 1.29 24.69
N ASP A 296 36.15 -0.01 24.96
CA ASP A 296 36.82 -0.62 26.12
C ASP A 296 38.34 -0.40 26.07
N ASP A 297 38.97 -0.70 24.93
CA ASP A 297 40.41 -0.48 24.70
C ASP A 297 40.81 1.00 24.88
N LYS A 298 39.89 1.93 24.63
CA LYS A 298 40.06 3.38 24.77
C LYS A 298 39.61 3.95 26.13
N ASN A 299 39.10 3.12 27.03
CA ASN A 299 38.49 3.55 28.30
C ASN A 299 37.34 4.57 28.13
N ASP A 300 36.57 4.43 27.06
CA ASP A 300 35.42 5.28 26.76
C ASP A 300 34.14 4.77 27.44
N LEU A 301 34.04 5.04 28.75
CA LEU A 301 32.96 4.55 29.59
C LEU A 301 31.57 4.99 29.12
N GLU A 302 31.43 6.21 28.57
CA GLU A 302 30.16 6.75 28.08
C GLU A 302 29.62 5.91 26.92
N THR A 303 30.44 5.66 25.90
CA THR A 303 30.05 4.83 24.75
C THR A 303 29.79 3.38 25.17
N ILE A 304 30.55 2.83 26.12
CA ILE A 304 30.32 1.48 26.64
C ILE A 304 28.94 1.38 27.30
N GLU A 305 28.59 2.34 28.16
CA GLU A 305 27.28 2.37 28.82
C GLU A 305 26.13 2.53 27.82
N GLU A 306 26.29 3.37 26.78
CA GLU A 306 25.28 3.52 25.73
C GLU A 306 25.12 2.22 24.93
N ILE A 307 26.21 1.57 24.54
CA ILE A 307 26.16 0.29 23.81
C ILE A 307 25.50 -0.79 24.69
N ASP A 308 25.86 -0.88 25.97
CA ASP A 308 25.30 -1.88 26.88
C ASP A 308 23.81 -1.67 27.10
N LYS A 309 23.33 -0.43 27.28
CA LYS A 309 21.90 -0.11 27.30
C LYS A 309 21.21 -0.56 26.01
N MET A 310 21.83 -0.24 24.87
CA MET A 310 21.31 -0.63 23.56
C MET A 310 21.28 -2.15 23.37
N LEU A 311 22.17 -2.92 23.99
CA LEU A 311 22.15 -4.39 23.92
C LEU A 311 21.12 -5.02 24.87
N VAL A 312 20.80 -4.36 26.00
CA VAL A 312 19.90 -4.86 27.04
C VAL A 312 18.41 -4.61 26.74
N GLU A 313 18.06 -3.59 25.94
CA GLU A 313 16.67 -3.30 25.50
C GLU A 313 16.07 -4.37 24.54
N LEU A 314 16.42 -5.64 24.72
CA LEU A 314 16.00 -6.79 23.91
C LEU A 314 15.51 -7.98 24.78
N ILE A 315 15.12 -7.76 26.04
CA ILE A 315 14.42 -8.75 26.88
C ILE A 315 12.97 -8.35 27.11
#